data_AF-A0A6A3SMI2-F1
#
_entry.id   AF-A0A6A3SMI2-F1
#
_cell.length_a   1.000
_cell.length_b   1.000
_cell.length_c   1.000
_cell.angle_alpha   90.00
_cell.angle_beta   90.00
_cell.angle_gamma   90.00
#
_symmetry.space_group_name_H-M   'P 1'
#
loop_
_entity.id
_entity.type
_entity.pdbx_description
1 polymer ?
#
loop_
_entity_poly.entity_id
_entity_poly.type
_entity_poly.pdbx_seq_one_letter_code
_entity_poly.pdbx_strand_id
1 'polypeptide(L)'
;MTSPLPLLLLLLVLLVKDYPPSVGRMKVQYDFDQQLALAEMLEGYNAGKTFVRRYDLKQEFMVKSGEFRKCERAYLGDAMPTPGIPFTQEFVAMESVRGKVCEHWVHAHEDAHVHVYSDVASNVPIRLTEESVIDGQPMMLLTFDLLNVHVGPQNVSSFTIPDGYERSGCVRNVGGFPYIHAFHYYLRF
;
A
#
# COMPACT_ATOMS: atom_id res chain seq x y z
N MET A 1 3.97 -27.51 -4.03
CA MET A 1 3.36 -26.92 -2.81
C MET A 1 4.09 -25.62 -2.54
N THR A 2 3.65 -24.54 -3.16
CA THR A 2 4.26 -23.21 -3.05
C THR A 2 3.55 -22.46 -1.93
N SER A 3 4.28 -22.20 -0.85
CA SER A 3 3.83 -21.38 0.28
C SER A 3 3.63 -19.92 -0.19
N PRO A 4 2.59 -19.20 0.25
CA PRO A 4 2.42 -17.81 -0.11
C PRO A 4 3.48 -16.99 0.65
N LEU A 5 4.29 -16.22 -0.06
CA LEU A 5 5.33 -15.37 0.50
C LEU A 5 4.76 -13.98 0.81
N PRO A 6 4.85 -13.46 2.05
CA PRO A 6 4.59 -12.04 2.28
C PRO A 6 5.86 -11.22 2.10
N LEU A 7 5.79 -10.11 1.37
CA LEU A 7 6.30 -8.81 1.83
C LEU A 7 5.98 -7.68 0.86
N LEU A 8 5.81 -6.47 1.40
CA LEU A 8 5.86 -5.26 0.60
C LEU A 8 6.21 -4.00 1.40
N LEU A 9 7.18 -3.24 0.88
CA LEU A 9 7.39 -1.83 1.19
C LEU A 9 6.96 -1.00 -0.03
N LEU A 10 5.82 -0.31 0.04
CA LEU A 10 5.28 0.52 -1.05
C LEU A 10 5.68 1.98 -0.87
N LEU A 11 6.07 2.65 -1.95
CA LEU A 11 5.99 4.10 -2.06
C LEU A 11 4.83 4.43 -3.03
N LEU A 12 4.22 5.59 -2.89
CA LEU A 12 3.14 6.07 -3.77
C LEU A 12 3.57 7.44 -4.31
N VAL A 13 3.30 7.74 -5.59
CA VAL A 13 3.56 9.08 -6.17
C VAL A 13 2.44 9.42 -7.17
N LEU A 14 1.72 10.51 -6.92
CA LEU A 14 0.60 11.04 -7.71
C LEU A 14 0.96 12.49 -8.11
N LEU A 15 0.61 13.00 -9.30
CA LEU A 15 1.07 14.32 -9.79
C LEU A 15 -0.07 15.26 -10.26
N VAL A 16 -0.39 16.32 -9.48
CA VAL A 16 -1.18 17.57 -9.76
C VAL A 16 -0.95 18.60 -8.62
N LYS A 17 -0.81 19.89 -8.94
CA LYS A 17 -0.12 20.89 -8.10
C LYS A 17 -0.89 21.53 -6.94
N ASP A 18 -2.22 21.48 -6.88
CA ASP A 18 -2.97 22.24 -5.87
C ASP A 18 -4.09 21.38 -5.27
N TYR A 19 -3.93 21.09 -3.99
CA TYR A 19 -4.88 20.47 -3.04
C TYR A 19 -6.08 19.66 -3.62
N PRO A 20 -6.24 18.37 -3.29
CA PRO A 20 -5.44 17.59 -2.34
C PRO A 20 -4.00 17.40 -2.84
N PRO A 21 -3.03 17.15 -1.92
CA PRO A 21 -1.67 16.83 -2.32
C PRO A 21 -1.72 15.70 -3.33
N SER A 22 -1.13 15.93 -4.49
CA SER A 22 -1.03 14.85 -5.45
C SER A 22 -0.07 13.82 -4.91
N VAL A 23 1.16 14.17 -4.57
CA VAL A 23 2.10 13.20 -4.04
C VAL A 23 1.75 12.82 -2.60
N GLY A 24 1.71 11.52 -2.32
CA GLY A 24 1.64 10.99 -0.97
C GLY A 24 2.70 9.93 -0.77
N ARG A 25 3.61 10.13 0.19
CA ARG A 25 4.73 9.22 0.44
C ARG A 25 4.49 8.45 1.73
N MET A 26 4.76 7.16 1.71
CA MET A 26 4.57 6.31 2.89
C MET A 26 5.66 5.23 2.97
N LYS A 27 5.89 4.74 4.17
CA LYS A 27 6.69 3.54 4.44
C LYS A 27 5.74 2.48 4.97
N VAL A 28 5.68 1.35 4.28
CA VAL A 28 4.79 0.23 4.61
C VAL A 28 5.58 -0.97 5.11
N GLN A 29 5.08 -1.61 6.16
CA GLN A 29 5.47 -2.94 6.59
C GLN A 29 4.23 -3.84 6.52
N TYR A 30 4.40 -5.04 6.01
CA TYR A 30 3.31 -5.98 5.77
C TYR A 30 3.77 -7.41 6.05
N ASP A 31 3.12 -8.07 6.99
CA ASP A 31 3.40 -9.45 7.40
C ASP A 31 2.08 -10.24 7.38
N PHE A 32 1.85 -10.96 6.28
CA PHE A 32 0.63 -11.76 6.09
C PHE A 32 0.57 -12.92 7.08
N ASP A 33 1.69 -13.60 7.32
CA ASP A 33 1.72 -14.81 8.17
C ASP A 33 1.34 -14.47 9.61
N GLN A 34 1.82 -13.33 10.10
CA GLN A 34 1.52 -12.85 11.46
C GLN A 34 0.30 -11.93 11.52
N GLN A 35 -0.32 -11.63 10.39
CA GLN A 35 -1.52 -10.81 10.26
C GLN A 35 -1.30 -9.35 10.75
N LEU A 36 -0.19 -8.72 10.35
CA LEU A 36 0.26 -7.40 10.80
C LEU A 36 0.53 -6.44 9.64
N ALA A 37 0.09 -5.20 9.75
CA ALA A 37 0.46 -4.14 8.80
C ALA A 37 0.72 -2.80 9.51
N LEU A 38 1.64 -2.01 8.97
CA LEU A 38 1.96 -0.67 9.45
C LEU A 38 2.24 0.25 8.25
N ALA A 39 1.68 1.45 8.23
CA ALA A 39 2.18 2.53 7.38
C ALA A 39 2.52 3.77 8.18
N GLU A 40 3.69 4.31 7.91
CA GLU A 40 4.12 5.63 8.31
C GLU A 40 3.95 6.59 7.13
N MET A 41 3.13 7.62 7.29
CA MET A 41 2.90 8.62 6.25
C MET A 41 3.97 9.71 6.33
N LEU A 42 4.84 9.74 5.32
CA LEU A 42 5.98 10.65 5.23
C LEU A 42 5.61 11.97 4.53
N GLU A 43 4.69 11.93 3.57
CA GLU A 43 4.25 13.08 2.77
C GLU A 43 2.77 12.94 2.37
N GLY A 44 2.12 14.05 2.04
CA GLY A 44 0.73 14.10 1.57
C GLY A 44 -0.25 14.44 2.69
N TYR A 45 -1.54 14.26 2.41
CA TYR A 45 -2.64 14.71 3.29
C TYR A 45 -2.56 14.14 4.72
N ASN A 46 -2.05 12.91 4.85
CA ASN A 46 -1.92 12.22 6.13
C ASN A 46 -0.50 12.26 6.71
N ALA A 47 0.40 13.12 6.21
CA ALA A 47 1.78 13.21 6.69
C ALA A 47 1.87 13.35 8.22
N GLY A 48 2.83 12.63 8.81
CA GLY A 48 3.05 12.57 10.26
C GLY A 48 2.08 11.65 11.01
N LYS A 49 1.21 10.92 10.30
CA LYS A 49 0.38 9.86 10.89
C LYS A 49 1.01 8.49 10.65
N THR A 50 0.94 7.63 11.65
CA THR A 50 1.26 6.21 11.57
C THR A 50 0.00 5.40 11.79
N PHE A 51 -0.26 4.46 10.90
CA PHE A 51 -1.38 3.53 10.98
C PHE A 51 -0.85 2.15 11.30
N VAL A 52 -1.44 1.49 12.31
CA VAL A 52 -1.08 0.13 12.70
C VAL A 52 -2.33 -0.73 12.62
N ARG A 53 -2.24 -1.86 11.93
CA ARG A 53 -3.32 -2.84 11.80
C ARG A 53 -2.86 -4.19 12.32
N ARG A 54 -3.62 -4.69 13.30
CA ARG A 54 -3.48 -5.98 13.95
C ARG A 54 -4.69 -6.82 13.57
N TYR A 55 -4.60 -7.47 12.41
CA TYR A 55 -5.69 -8.30 11.89
C TYR A 55 -5.91 -9.53 12.78
N ASP A 56 -4.83 -10.05 13.37
CA ASP A 56 -4.82 -11.07 14.42
C ASP A 56 -5.66 -10.67 15.65
N LEU A 57 -5.64 -9.39 16.03
CA LEU A 57 -6.37 -8.88 17.19
C LEU A 57 -7.66 -8.13 16.82
N LYS A 58 -7.99 -8.00 15.54
CA LYS A 58 -9.09 -7.19 15.00
C LYS A 58 -9.05 -5.74 15.51
N GLN A 59 -7.85 -5.16 15.52
CA GLN A 59 -7.61 -3.79 16.00
C GLN A 59 -6.87 -2.97 14.95
N GLU A 60 -7.24 -1.69 14.85
CA GLU A 60 -6.45 -0.71 14.13
C GLU A 60 -6.27 0.57 14.93
N PHE A 61 -5.14 1.22 14.70
CA PHE A 61 -4.70 2.43 15.37
C PHE A 61 -4.26 3.48 14.36
N MET A 62 -4.53 4.75 14.68
CA MET A 62 -3.92 5.90 14.03
C MET A 62 -3.24 6.73 15.10
N VAL A 63 -1.92 6.89 14.96
CA VAL A 63 -1.10 7.71 15.84
C VAL A 63 -0.59 8.90 15.04
N LYS A 64 -0.84 10.10 15.52
CA LYS A 64 -0.16 11.31 15.06
C LYS A 64 0.88 11.68 16.10
N SER A 65 2.14 11.75 15.70
CA SER A 65 3.26 12.14 16.57
C SER A 65 3.50 13.66 16.55
N GLY A 66 4.30 14.17 17.49
CA GLY A 66 4.69 15.58 17.55
C GLY A 66 3.83 16.46 18.47
N GLU A 67 3.81 17.78 18.21
CA GLU A 67 3.17 18.79 19.06
C GLU A 67 1.68 18.51 19.31
N PHE A 68 0.98 18.05 18.26
CA PHE A 68 -0.44 17.70 18.33
C PHE A 68 -0.60 16.18 18.36
N ARG A 69 0.01 15.55 19.37
CA ARG A 69 -0.04 14.10 19.54
C ARG A 69 -1.48 13.60 19.67
N LYS A 70 -1.80 12.51 18.98
CA LYS A 70 -3.14 11.92 18.99
C LYS A 70 -3.03 10.42 18.79
N CYS A 71 -3.75 9.64 19.58
CA CYS A 71 -3.97 8.22 19.29
C CYS A 71 -5.47 7.94 19.19
N GLU A 72 -5.88 7.32 18.10
CA GLU A 72 -7.22 6.79 17.90
C GLU A 72 -7.17 5.28 17.65
N ARG A 73 -8.21 4.57 18.08
CA ARG A 73 -8.38 3.13 17.86
C ARG A 73 -9.74 2.83 17.27
N ALA A 74 -9.81 1.85 16.39
CA ALA A 74 -11.05 1.32 15.84
C ALA A 74 -11.02 -0.21 15.81
N TYR A 75 -12.19 -0.80 15.56
CA TYR A 75 -12.32 -2.24 15.33
C TYR A 75 -11.99 -2.53 13.86
N LEU A 76 -11.07 -3.45 13.61
CA LEU A 76 -10.68 -3.88 12.26
C LEU A 76 -11.46 -5.15 11.92
N GLY A 77 -12.63 -4.99 11.30
CA GLY A 77 -13.49 -6.12 10.93
C GLY A 77 -12.96 -6.94 9.77
N ASP A 78 -12.30 -6.28 8.81
CA ASP A 78 -11.85 -6.88 7.56
C ASP A 78 -10.84 -8.02 7.77
N ALA A 79 -10.81 -8.94 6.81
CA ALA A 79 -9.71 -9.88 6.69
C ALA A 79 -8.48 -9.16 6.14
N MET A 80 -7.29 -9.64 6.49
CA MET A 80 -6.08 -9.18 5.83
C MET A 80 -6.14 -9.61 4.36
N PRO A 81 -5.88 -8.71 3.39
CA PRO A 81 -5.66 -9.09 2.00
C PRO A 81 -4.56 -10.16 1.89
N THR A 82 -4.46 -10.89 0.77
CA THR A 82 -3.48 -11.99 0.52
C THR A 82 -2.46 -11.64 -0.56
N PRO A 83 -1.17 -12.06 -0.50
CA PRO A 83 -0.18 -11.53 -1.44
C PRO A 83 -0.32 -11.97 -2.87
N GLY A 84 -0.45 -10.99 -3.76
CA GLY A 84 -0.59 -11.13 -5.18
C GLY A 84 -1.46 -10.06 -5.85
N ILE A 85 -1.22 -9.91 -7.14
CA ILE A 85 -2.11 -9.13 -7.99
C ILE A 85 -3.42 -9.94 -8.15
N PRO A 86 -4.59 -9.37 -7.81
CA PRO A 86 -5.83 -10.14 -7.67
C PRO A 86 -6.55 -10.43 -8.99
N PHE A 87 -5.91 -10.15 -10.12
CA PHE A 87 -6.51 -10.24 -11.44
C PHE A 87 -5.51 -10.82 -12.45
N THR A 88 -6.08 -11.46 -13.48
CA THR A 88 -5.32 -11.95 -14.63
C THR A 88 -4.80 -10.78 -15.44
N GLN A 89 -3.55 -10.88 -15.87
CA GLN A 89 -2.90 -9.87 -16.71
C GLN A 89 -2.38 -10.53 -17.98
N GLU A 90 -2.23 -9.72 -19.02
CA GLU A 90 -1.63 -10.12 -20.29
C GLU A 90 -0.24 -9.48 -20.41
N PHE A 91 0.73 -10.28 -20.85
CA PHE A 91 2.07 -9.78 -21.14
C PHE A 91 2.02 -8.87 -22.36
N VAL A 92 2.58 -7.67 -22.23
CA VAL A 92 2.66 -6.70 -23.32
C VAL A 92 4.07 -6.68 -23.91
N ALA A 93 5.07 -6.38 -23.07
CA ALA A 93 6.43 -6.16 -23.53
C ALA A 93 7.47 -6.24 -22.41
N MET A 94 8.74 -6.26 -22.81
CA MET A 94 9.86 -5.94 -21.92
C MET A 94 10.16 -4.45 -22.01
N GLU A 95 10.20 -3.75 -20.88
CA GLU A 95 10.43 -2.31 -20.82
C GLU A 95 11.50 -1.93 -19.81
N SER A 96 12.06 -0.72 -19.94
CA SER A 96 12.99 -0.16 -18.97
C SER A 96 12.28 0.90 -18.12
N VAL A 97 11.98 0.57 -16.88
CA VAL A 97 11.37 1.50 -15.92
C VAL A 97 12.39 1.83 -14.85
N ARG A 98 12.77 3.12 -14.77
CA ARG A 98 13.70 3.64 -13.75
C ARG A 98 15.04 2.90 -13.71
N GLY A 99 15.54 2.53 -14.89
CA GLY A 99 16.83 1.82 -15.05
C GLY A 99 16.78 0.33 -14.72
N LYS A 100 15.59 -0.23 -14.45
CA LYS A 100 15.38 -1.67 -14.27
C LYS A 100 14.68 -2.24 -15.50
N VAL A 101 15.07 -3.45 -15.89
CA VAL A 101 14.38 -4.22 -16.93
C VAL A 101 13.15 -4.85 -16.30
N CYS A 102 11.99 -4.55 -16.85
CA CYS A 102 10.71 -4.96 -16.33
C CYS A 102 9.90 -5.72 -17.38
N GLU A 103 9.13 -6.68 -16.92
CA GLU A 103 7.98 -7.16 -17.66
C GLU A 103 6.83 -6.18 -17.48
N HIS A 104 6.21 -5.78 -18.59
CA HIS A 104 5.01 -4.96 -18.60
C HIS A 104 3.80 -5.86 -18.84
N TRP A 105 2.89 -5.85 -17.87
CA TRP A 105 1.66 -6.61 -17.85
C TRP A 105 0.47 -5.64 -17.80
N VAL A 106 -0.64 -5.99 -18.44
CA VAL A 106 -1.86 -5.17 -18.42
C VAL A 106 -3.07 -6.01 -18.02
N HIS A 107 -3.89 -5.45 -17.14
CA HIS A 107 -5.24 -5.91 -16.88
C HIS A 107 -6.22 -4.87 -17.39
N ALA A 108 -7.10 -5.26 -18.30
CA ALA A 108 -8.15 -4.40 -18.83
C ALA A 108 -9.52 -4.88 -18.32
N HIS A 109 -10.32 -3.94 -17.80
CA HIS A 109 -11.70 -4.19 -17.43
C HIS A 109 -12.56 -2.96 -17.77
N GLU A 110 -13.48 -3.13 -18.71
CA GLU A 110 -14.27 -2.03 -19.28
C GLU A 110 -13.34 -0.89 -19.74
N ASP A 111 -13.59 0.34 -19.29
CA ASP A 111 -12.81 1.52 -19.62
C ASP A 111 -11.63 1.74 -18.65
N ALA A 112 -11.28 0.77 -17.80
CA ALA A 112 -10.18 0.88 -16.84
C ALA A 112 -9.06 -0.11 -17.18
N HIS A 113 -7.83 0.40 -17.31
CA HIS A 113 -6.65 -0.41 -17.48
C HIS A 113 -5.68 -0.23 -16.32
N VAL A 114 -5.12 -1.35 -15.86
CA VAL A 114 -4.07 -1.39 -14.84
C VAL A 114 -2.83 -1.97 -15.47
N HIS A 115 -1.79 -1.14 -15.59
CA HIS A 115 -0.48 -1.56 -16.02
C HIS A 115 0.36 -1.92 -14.81
N VAL A 116 1.07 -3.03 -14.90
CA VAL A 116 1.96 -3.53 -13.86
C VAL A 116 3.35 -3.73 -14.47
N TYR A 117 4.34 -3.09 -13.85
CA TYR A 117 5.74 -3.20 -14.24
C TYR A 117 6.49 -3.98 -13.17
N SER A 118 6.87 -5.21 -13.50
CA SER A 118 7.55 -6.13 -12.58
C SER A 118 9.03 -6.22 -12.93
N ASP A 119 9.91 -5.89 -11.98
CA ASP A 119 11.35 -6.01 -12.16
C ASP A 119 11.73 -7.48 -12.33
N VAL A 120 12.36 -7.81 -13.45
CA VAL A 120 12.76 -9.19 -13.81
C VAL A 120 13.73 -9.76 -12.78
N ALA A 121 14.64 -8.93 -12.25
CA ALA A 121 15.69 -9.40 -11.36
C ALA A 121 15.15 -9.83 -9.99
N SER A 122 14.20 -9.07 -9.43
CA SER A 122 13.60 -9.36 -8.12
C SER A 122 12.28 -10.11 -8.22
N ASN A 123 11.65 -10.18 -9.39
CA ASN A 123 10.30 -10.68 -9.61
C ASN A 123 9.26 -10.00 -8.69
N VAL A 124 9.34 -8.68 -8.59
CA VAL A 124 8.47 -7.85 -7.73
C VAL A 124 7.94 -6.66 -8.55
N PRO A 125 6.65 -6.30 -8.44
CA PRO A 125 6.13 -5.07 -9.01
C PRO A 125 6.90 -3.85 -8.51
N ILE A 126 7.40 -3.01 -9.41
CA ILE A 126 8.07 -1.75 -9.05
C ILE A 126 7.23 -0.52 -9.39
N ARG A 127 6.22 -0.68 -10.25
CA ARG A 127 5.26 0.35 -10.59
C ARG A 127 3.92 -0.24 -11.00
N LEU A 128 2.84 0.42 -10.61
CA LEU A 128 1.52 0.21 -11.16
C LEU A 128 0.96 1.53 -11.64
N THR A 129 0.31 1.55 -12.79
CA THR A 129 -0.41 2.71 -13.28
C THR A 129 -1.83 2.34 -13.63
N GLU A 130 -2.78 3.13 -13.14
CA GLU A 130 -4.18 3.03 -13.52
C GLU A 130 -4.49 4.13 -14.51
N GLU A 131 -5.13 3.77 -15.61
CA GLU A 131 -5.67 4.69 -16.59
C GLU A 131 -7.14 4.36 -16.86
N SER A 132 -7.89 5.37 -17.29
CA SER A 132 -9.19 5.18 -17.90
C SER A 132 -9.13 5.49 -19.39
N VAL A 133 -9.79 4.70 -20.21
CA VAL A 133 -9.89 4.87 -21.66
C VAL A 133 -11.26 5.44 -21.99
N ILE A 134 -11.31 6.71 -22.38
CA ILE A 134 -12.55 7.40 -22.77
C ILE A 134 -12.43 7.73 -24.25
N ASP A 135 -13.40 7.29 -25.05
CA ASP A 135 -13.40 7.47 -26.52
C ASP A 135 -12.11 6.96 -27.19
N GLY A 136 -11.55 5.87 -26.67
CA GLY A 136 -10.30 5.27 -27.15
C GLY A 136 -9.03 6.05 -26.78
N GLN A 137 -9.14 7.10 -25.96
CA GLN A 137 -8.00 7.87 -25.46
C GLN A 137 -7.67 7.48 -24.02
N PRO A 138 -6.46 6.95 -23.73
CA PRO A 138 -6.05 6.65 -22.37
C PRO A 138 -5.74 7.93 -21.58
N MET A 139 -6.29 8.01 -20.37
CA MET A 139 -6.05 9.07 -19.40
C MET A 139 -5.55 8.45 -18.10
N MET A 140 -4.29 8.72 -17.77
CA MET A 140 -3.68 8.21 -16.54
C MET A 140 -4.31 8.87 -15.31
N LEU A 141 -4.76 8.03 -14.37
CA LEU A 141 -5.43 8.43 -13.14
C LEU A 141 -4.47 8.40 -11.96
N LEU A 142 -3.75 7.28 -11.81
CA LEU A 142 -3.02 6.99 -10.59
C LEU A 142 -1.72 6.24 -10.89
N THR A 143 -0.67 6.52 -10.13
CA THR A 143 0.60 5.80 -10.20
C THR A 143 1.04 5.40 -8.80
N PHE A 144 1.45 4.14 -8.68
CA PHE A 144 2.07 3.56 -7.50
C PHE A 144 3.51 3.21 -7.87
N ASP A 145 4.47 3.66 -7.07
CA ASP A 145 5.90 3.42 -7.33
C ASP A 145 6.49 2.67 -6.16
N LEU A 146 6.78 1.37 -6.28
CA LEU A 146 7.32 0.63 -5.16
C LEU A 146 8.83 0.86 -5.07
N LEU A 147 9.28 1.48 -3.97
CA LEU A 147 10.68 1.80 -3.75
C LEU A 147 11.26 0.95 -2.63
N ASN A 148 12.51 0.51 -2.83
CA ASN A 148 13.31 -0.19 -1.82
C ASN A 148 12.57 -1.41 -1.27
N VAL A 149 11.87 -2.17 -2.12
CA VAL A 149 11.17 -3.38 -1.70
C VAL A 149 12.19 -4.39 -1.20
N HIS A 150 12.03 -4.81 0.04
CA HIS A 150 12.75 -5.93 0.63
C HIS A 150 11.74 -7.03 0.93
N VAL A 151 12.15 -8.30 0.84
CA VAL A 151 11.30 -9.46 1.15
C VAL A 151 12.03 -10.29 2.20
N GLY A 152 11.38 -10.57 3.34
CA GLY A 152 11.97 -11.35 4.43
C GLY A 152 11.28 -11.15 5.79
N PRO A 153 11.61 -11.99 6.79
CA PRO A 153 10.94 -12.02 8.09
C PRO A 153 10.87 -10.64 8.76
N GLN A 154 9.73 -10.34 9.40
CA GLN A 154 9.53 -9.10 10.15
C GLN A 154 9.56 -9.36 11.65
N ASN A 155 10.00 -8.34 12.41
CA ASN A 155 9.90 -8.36 13.86
C ASN A 155 8.51 -7.84 14.28
N VAL A 156 7.74 -8.66 14.99
CA VAL A 156 6.42 -8.30 15.54
C VAL A 156 6.47 -7.02 16.38
N SER A 157 7.57 -6.79 17.11
CA SER A 157 7.71 -5.61 17.93
C SER A 157 7.76 -4.31 17.11
N SER A 158 8.02 -4.38 15.81
CA SER A 158 7.94 -3.22 14.91
C SER A 158 6.49 -2.76 14.66
N PHE A 159 5.49 -3.58 14.98
CA PHE A 159 4.06 -3.29 14.81
C PHE A 159 3.37 -2.89 16.13
N THR A 160 4.14 -2.49 17.14
CA THR A 160 3.57 -1.92 18.38
C THR A 160 3.01 -0.52 18.12
N ILE A 161 2.05 -0.08 18.93
CA ILE A 161 1.52 1.28 18.87
C ILE A 161 2.69 2.27 19.13
N PRO A 162 2.97 3.21 18.22
CA PRO A 162 4.06 4.16 18.39
C PRO A 162 3.90 5.09 19.61
N ASP A 163 4.97 5.81 19.94
CA ASP A 163 5.03 6.87 20.97
C ASP A 163 4.64 6.42 22.40
N GLY A 164 4.77 5.12 22.69
CA GLY A 164 4.50 4.56 24.02
C GLY A 164 3.00 4.55 24.38
N TYR A 165 2.11 4.74 23.40
CA TYR A 165 0.68 4.60 23.64
C TYR A 165 0.32 3.15 23.97
N GLU A 166 -0.51 3.00 25.00
CA GLU A 166 -1.24 1.78 25.22
C GLU A 166 -2.61 1.86 24.56
N ARG A 167 -3.20 0.71 24.23
CA ARG A 167 -4.55 0.62 23.66
C ARG A 167 -5.59 1.39 24.49
N SER A 168 -5.50 1.34 25.82
CA SER A 168 -6.39 2.04 26.76
C SER A 168 -6.31 3.56 26.63
N GLY A 169 -5.14 4.10 26.26
CA GLY A 169 -4.90 5.53 26.08
C GLY A 169 -5.37 6.09 24.73
N CYS A 170 -5.80 5.23 23.80
CA CYS A 170 -6.27 5.65 22.47
C CYS A 170 -7.79 5.89 22.46
N VAL A 171 -8.20 7.02 21.89
CA VAL A 171 -9.61 7.44 21.77
C VAL A 171 -10.33 6.53 20.78
N ARG A 172 -11.54 6.08 21.13
CA ARG A 172 -12.32 5.22 20.24
C ARG A 172 -12.85 6.01 19.03
N ASN A 173 -12.60 5.51 17.83
CA ASN A 173 -13.18 5.95 16.57
C ASN A 173 -14.11 4.85 16.01
N VAL A 174 -15.23 5.23 15.39
CA VAL A 174 -16.28 4.31 14.91
C VAL A 174 -16.15 4.02 13.40
N GLY A 175 -15.46 4.87 12.64
CA GLY A 175 -15.39 4.78 11.17
C GLY A 175 -14.20 4.00 10.59
N GLY A 176 -13.37 3.38 11.43
CA GLY A 176 -12.09 2.83 11.00
C GLY A 176 -11.15 3.91 10.45
N PHE A 177 -10.02 3.51 9.86
CA PHE A 177 -9.12 4.43 9.19
C PHE A 177 -9.01 4.08 7.70
N PRO A 178 -9.10 5.07 6.79
CA PRO A 178 -8.88 4.83 5.37
C PRO A 178 -7.42 4.47 5.18
N TYR A 179 -7.14 3.19 4.98
CA TYR A 179 -5.80 2.69 4.68
C TYR A 179 -5.69 2.37 3.19
N ILE A 180 -4.56 2.77 2.64
CA ILE A 180 -4.06 2.72 1.26
C ILE A 180 -4.87 1.80 0.32
N HIS A 181 -5.74 2.40 -0.48
CA HIS A 181 -6.55 1.71 -1.50
C HIS A 181 -5.69 0.87 -2.48
N ALA A 182 -4.41 1.22 -2.69
CA ALA A 182 -3.46 0.43 -3.50
C ALA A 182 -3.46 -1.07 -3.16
N PHE A 183 -3.46 -1.37 -1.86
CA PHE A 183 -3.30 -2.73 -1.33
C PHE A 183 -4.62 -3.50 -1.27
N HIS A 184 -5.74 -2.80 -1.34
CA HIS A 184 -7.05 -3.44 -1.38
C HIS A 184 -7.48 -3.74 -2.82
N TYR A 185 -7.09 -2.91 -3.79
CA TYR A 185 -7.56 -2.99 -5.16
C TYR A 185 -6.55 -3.58 -6.16
N TYR A 186 -5.27 -3.20 -6.09
CA TYR A 186 -4.31 -3.50 -7.17
C TYR A 186 -3.24 -4.51 -6.78
N LEU A 187 -2.97 -4.62 -5.49
CA LEU A 187 -2.04 -5.59 -4.96
C LEU A 187 -2.64 -6.16 -3.69
N ARG A 188 -3.32 -7.30 -3.76
CA ARG A 188 -3.54 -8.05 -2.51
C ARG A 188 -2.12 -8.42 -2.01
N PHE A 189 -1.83 -8.37 -0.72
CA PHE A 189 -0.51 -8.67 -0.09
C PHE A 189 -0.58 -9.71 0.98
#